data_AF-A0A951RWL8-F1
#
_entry.id   AF-A0A951RWL8-F1
#
_cell.length_a   1.000
_cell.length_b   1.000
_cell.length_c   1.000
_cell.angle_alpha   90.00
_cell.angle_beta   90.00
_cell.angle_gamma   90.00
#
_symmetry.space_group_name_H-M   'P 1'
#
loop_
_entity.id
_entity.type
_entity.pdbx_description
1 polymer ?
#
loop_
_entity_poly.entity_id
_entity_poly.type
_entity_poly.pdbx_seq_one_letter_code
_entity_poly.pdbx_strand_id
1 'polypeptide(L)' 'MEELFDLLEKNHGLTREESQKIMTTVVTFIKGKFPMVAGAVDNLFPLQSGSGSNNTSPSHEDDSFL' A
#
# COMPACT_ATOMS: atom_id res chain seq x y z
N MET A 1 5.28 12.16 5.29
CA MET A 1 3.99 11.49 5.55
C MET A 1 3.36 12.01 6.83
N GLU A 2 4.03 11.99 7.98
CA GLU A 2 3.49 12.59 9.21
C GLU A 2 3.13 14.08 9.07
N GLU A 3 3.99 14.89 8.45
CA GLU A 3 3.69 16.31 8.16
C GLU A 3 2.44 16.49 7.30
N LEU A 4 2.14 15.56 6.39
CA LEU A 4 0.94 15.60 5.56
C LEU A 4 -0.31 15.31 6.39
N PHE A 5 -0.25 14.36 7.33
CA PHE A 5 -1.34 14.11 8.26
C PHE A 5 -1.57 15.29 9.21
N ASP A 6 -0.49 15.91 9.70
CA ASP A 6 -0.60 17.10 10.54
C ASP A 6 -1.21 18.28 9.78
N LEU A 7 -0.92 18.43 8.47
CA LEU A 7 -1.58 19.42 7.62
C LEU A 7 -3.07 19.11 7.41
N LEU A 8 -3.44 17.84 7.22
CA LEU A 8 -4.84 17.42 7.08
C LEU A 8 -5.63 17.66 8.37
N GLU A 9 -5.04 17.35 9.52
CA GLU A 9 -5.62 17.63 10.83
C GLU A 9 -5.76 19.14 11.05
N LYS A 10 -4.70 19.91 10.82
CA LYS A 10 -4.70 21.36 11.04
C LYS A 10 -5.66 22.11 10.13
N ASN A 11 -5.73 21.75 8.85
CA ASN A 11 -6.48 22.52 7.86
C ASN A 11 -7.93 22.04 7.68
N HIS A 12 -8.21 20.78 8.00
CA HIS A 12 -9.50 20.16 7.74
C HIS A 12 -10.13 19.51 8.99
N GLY A 13 -9.45 19.52 10.14
CA GLY A 13 -9.94 18.91 11.37
C GLY A 13 -10.03 17.39 11.31
N LEU A 14 -9.33 16.76 10.36
CA LEU A 14 -9.37 15.32 10.17
C LEU A 14 -8.53 14.62 11.23
N THR A 15 -9.06 13.55 11.81
CA THR A 15 -8.28 12.68 12.67
C THR A 15 -7.23 11.92 11.85
N ARG A 16 -6.23 11.37 12.55
CA ARG A 16 -5.15 10.60 11.89
C ARG A 16 -5.70 9.36 11.15
N GLU A 17 -6.68 8.68 11.73
CA GLU A 17 -7.32 7.51 11.10
C GLU A 17 -8.13 7.88 9.85
N GLU A 18 -8.87 9.00 9.89
CA GLU A 18 -9.61 9.49 8.72
C GLU A 18 -8.65 9.88 7.59
N SER A 19 -7.57 10.57 7.93
CA SER A 19 -6.54 10.98 6.98
C SER A 19 -5.85 9.78 6.32
N GLN A 20 -5.59 8.71 7.06
CA GLN A 20 -5.08 7.45 6.51
C GLN A 20 -6.06 6.81 5.53
N LYS A 21 -7.36 6.73 5.86
CA LYS A 21 -8.40 6.18 4.96
C LYS A 21 -8.52 6.98 3.66
N ILE A 22 -8.45 8.31 3.76
CA ILE A 22 -8.46 9.19 2.58
C ILE A 22 -7.22 8.92 1.72
N MET A 23 -6.04 8.82 2.34
CA MET A 23 -4.79 8.54 1.61
C MET A 23 -4.85 7.20 0.88
N THR A 24 -5.40 6.16 1.51
CA THR A 24 -5.64 4.86 0.88
C THR A 24 -6.49 4.97 -0.38
N THR A 25 -7.54 5.78 -0.33
CA THR A 25 -8.42 6.01 -1.48
C THR A 25 -7.68 6.71 -2.62
N VAL A 26 -6.90 7.74 -2.31
CA VAL A 26 -6.09 8.49 -3.29
C VAL A 26 -5.03 7.59 -3.93
N VAL A 27 -4.28 6.84 -3.12
CA VAL A 27 -3.26 5.89 -3.59
C VAL A 27 -3.88 4.84 -4.50
N THR A 28 -5.01 4.25 -4.11
CA THR A 28 -5.72 3.26 -4.92
C THR A 28 -6.16 3.85 -6.26
N PHE A 29 -6.69 5.07 -6.26
CA PHE A 29 -7.10 5.76 -7.48
C PHE A 29 -5.92 6.03 -8.42
N ILE A 30 -4.80 6.54 -7.90
CA ILE A 30 -3.58 6.81 -8.67
C ILE A 30 -3.04 5.52 -9.28
N LYS A 31 -2.94 4.44 -8.49
CA LYS A 31 -2.47 3.13 -8.97
C LYS A 31 -3.36 2.59 -10.10
N GLY A 32 -4.68 2.74 -9.99
CA GLY A 32 -5.63 2.33 -11.03
C GLY A 32 -5.51 3.15 -12.32
N LYS A 33 -5.23 4.45 -12.22
CA LYS A 33 -5.07 5.35 -13.38
C LYS A 33 -3.69 5.28 -14.02
N PHE A 34 -2.66 5.06 -13.22
CA PHE A 34 -1.26 5.12 -13.62
C PHE A 34 -0.53 3.85 -13.14
N PRO A 35 -0.79 2.69 -13.76
CA PRO A 35 -0.22 1.42 -13.31
C PRO A 35 1.32 1.41 -13.37
N MET A 36 1.93 2.19 -14.28
CA MET A 36 3.40 2.29 -14.38
C MET A 36 4.07 2.89 -13.14
N VAL A 37 3.37 3.73 -12.36
CA VAL A 37 3.93 4.33 -11.14
C VAL A 37 3.55 3.57 -9.87
N ALA A 38 2.77 2.50 -9.99
CA ALA A 38 2.22 1.80 -8.83
C ALA A 38 3.31 1.34 -7.85
N GLY A 39 4.41 0.75 -8.35
CA GLY A 39 5.52 0.32 -7.51
C GLY A 39 6.25 1.48 -6.82
N ALA A 40 6.39 2.64 -7.47
CA ALA A 40 6.97 3.82 -6.85
C ALA A 40 6.05 4.39 -5.76
N VAL A 41 4.73 4.40 -6.00
CA VAL A 41 3.72 4.84 -5.05
C VAL A 41 3.67 3.92 -3.84
N ASP A 42 3.78 2.60 -4.00
CA ASP A 42 3.82 1.66 -2.87
C ASP A 42 5.04 1.86 -1.96
N ASN A 43 6.18 2.25 -2.52
CA ASN A 43 7.38 2.59 -1.73
C ASN A 43 7.24 3.92 -0.98
N LEU A 44 6.55 4.91 -1.57
CA LEU A 44 6.34 6.24 -0.97
C LEU A 44 5.23 6.22 0.07
N PHE A 45 4.20 5.42 -0.18
CA PHE A 45 3.03 5.23 0.66
C PHE A 45 2.95 3.74 0.99
N PRO A 46 3.78 3.25 1.93
CA PRO A 46 3.59 1.94 2.50
C PRO A 46 2.29 2.00 3.28
N LEU A 47 1.18 1.81 2.57
CA LEU A 47 -0.09 1.47 3.16
C LEU A 47 0.25 0.33 4.10
N GLN A 48 -0.01 0.52 5.38
CA GLN A 48 0.06 -0.53 6.39
C GLN A 48 -1.06 -1.53 6.08
N SER A 49 -0.93 -2.18 4.93
CA SER A 49 -1.62 -3.36 4.52
C SER A 49 -1.15 -4.37 5.55
N GLY A 50 -2.04 -4.72 6.48
CA GLY A 50 -1.75 -5.73 7.49
C GLY A 50 -1.02 -6.90 6.84
N SER A 51 0.12 -7.24 7.43
CA SER A 51 0.84 -8.51 7.33
C SER A 51 0.14 -9.55 6.44
N GLY A 52 0.66 -9.73 5.23
CA GLY A 52 0.11 -10.67 4.26
C GLY A 52 1.09 -11.03 3.16
N SER A 53 2.39 -11.10 3.46
CA SER A 53 3.35 -11.79 2.59
C SER A 53 3.18 -13.30 2.78
N ASN A 54 2.13 -13.88 2.20
CA ASN A 54 2.15 -15.31 1.90
C ASN A 54 3.11 -15.51 0.72
N ASN A 55 4.39 -15.67 1.04
CA ASN A 55 5.30 -16.38 0.16
C ASN A 55 4.82 -17.84 0.11
N THR A 56 3.95 -18.16 -0.85
CA THR A 56 3.85 -19.53 -1.35
C THR A 56 5.18 -19.86 -2.00
N SER A 57 6.04 -20.54 -1.24
CA SER A 57 7.15 -21.31 -1.81
C SER A 57 6.59 -22.23 -2.89
N PRO A 58 7.16 -22.26 -4.11
CA PRO A 58 6.75 -23.23 -5.11
C PRO A 58 7.19 -24.62 -4.63
N SER A 59 6.22 -25.50 -4.44
CA SER A 59 6.46 -26.94 -4.31
C SER A 59 7.19 -27.40 -5.56
N HIS A 60 8.46 -27.81 -5.43
CA HIS A 60 9.16 -28.53 -6.48
C HIS A 60 8.63 -29.97 -6.48
N GLU A 61 7.67 -30.23 -7.38
CA GLU A 61 7.39 -31.56 -7.89
C GLU A 61 8.51 -31.89 -8.89
N ASP A 62 9.56 -32.58 -8.43
CA ASP A 62 10.46 -33.29 -9.34
C ASP A 62 10.14 -34.79 -9.23
N ASP A 63 9.26 -35.16 -10.16
CA ASP A 63 9.06 -36.50 -10.67
C ASP A 63 10.38 -37.28 -10.83
N SER A 64 10.33 -38.56 -10.44
CA SER A 64 10.82 -39.69 -11.25
C SER A 64 12.20 -39.54 -11.92
N PHE A 65 13.19 -40.30 -11.43
CA PHE A 65 14.07 -41.20 -12.20
C PHE A 65 15.36 -41.48 -11.40
N LEU A 66 15.35 -42.57 -10.63
CA LEU A 66 16.52 -43.44 -10.41
C LEU A 66 16.08 -44.81 -9.89
#